data_AF-A0A368FYR1-F1
#
_entry.id   AF-A0A368FYR1-F1
#
_cell.length_a   1.000
_cell.length_b   1.000
_cell.length_c   1.000
_cell.angle_alpha   90.00
_cell.angle_beta   90.00
_cell.angle_gamma   90.00
#
_symmetry.space_group_name_H-M   'P 1'
#
loop_
_entity.id
_entity.type
_entity.pdbx_description
1 polymer ?
#
loop_
_entity_poly.entity_id
_entity_poly.type
_entity_poly.pdbx_seq_one_letter_code
_entity_poly.pdbx_strand_id
1 'polypeptide(L)'
;MYCDFWAKFKAAVHDNPNPTTAAKFIHLANNPKGSAALVVQGYDITDPANYHLAVEALRRRYDRPQFTHHFFLQKLENLPVSSASASAQRDTLCQVQACILQLNRLEDTSTSLALKKLIRNKFPRETQLEVNRMEHRSGRIWKMSEFLVGLDDFIQELEKLDDSAVPAVRKTIGRPAVQHLCDFMSVVW
;
A
#
# COMPACT_ATOMS: atom_id res chain seq x y z
N MET A 1 -6.73 -4.41 -6.16
CA MET A 1 -7.99 -5.07 -5.71
C MET A 1 -9.12 -4.74 -6.68
N TYR A 2 -10.31 -5.32 -6.52
CA TYR A 2 -11.50 -4.97 -7.35
C TYR A 2 -11.81 -3.47 -7.30
N CYS A 3 -11.73 -2.85 -6.13
CA CYS A 3 -11.96 -1.42 -5.94
C CYS A 3 -11.08 -0.53 -6.84
N ASP A 4 -9.82 -0.91 -7.05
CA ASP A 4 -8.87 -0.13 -7.85
C ASP A 4 -9.04 -0.37 -9.35
N PHE A 5 -9.40 -1.60 -9.74
CA PHE A 5 -9.84 -1.91 -11.10
C PHE A 5 -11.11 -1.13 -11.44
N TRP A 6 -12.14 -1.21 -10.58
CA TRP A 6 -13.43 -0.57 -10.78
C TRP A 6 -13.30 0.96 -10.81
N ALA A 7 -12.50 1.57 -9.93
CA ALA A 7 -12.27 3.03 -9.98
C ALA A 7 -11.69 3.48 -11.34
N LYS A 8 -10.68 2.76 -11.86
CA LYS A 8 -10.05 3.05 -13.17
C LYS A 8 -11.01 2.80 -14.34
N PHE A 9 -11.65 1.63 -14.37
CA PHE A 9 -12.61 1.27 -15.41
C PHE A 9 -13.83 2.20 -15.41
N LYS A 10 -14.30 2.60 -14.22
CA LYS A 10 -15.44 3.49 -14.07
C LYS A 10 -15.16 4.85 -14.70
N ALA A 11 -14.05 5.49 -14.33
CA ALA A 11 -13.66 6.79 -14.85
C ALA A 11 -13.35 6.79 -16.36
N ALA A 12 -12.68 5.74 -16.87
CA ALA A 12 -12.27 5.69 -18.28
C ALA A 12 -13.36 5.22 -19.25
N VAL A 13 -14.24 4.30 -18.82
CA VAL A 13 -15.16 3.55 -19.70
C VAL A 13 -16.61 3.60 -19.24
N HIS A 14 -16.91 3.33 -17.96
CA HIS A 14 -18.31 3.22 -17.50
C HIS A 14 -19.04 4.56 -17.55
N ASP A 15 -18.45 5.60 -16.94
CA ASP A 15 -19.04 6.94 -16.82
C ASP A 15 -18.82 7.78 -18.09
N ASN A 16 -17.91 7.35 -18.97
CA ASN A 16 -17.63 8.00 -20.25
C ASN A 16 -18.85 7.87 -21.18
N PRO A 17 -19.46 8.98 -21.68
CA PRO A 17 -20.64 8.91 -22.53
C PRO A 17 -20.33 8.51 -23.99
N ASN A 18 -19.08 8.60 -24.43
CA ASN A 18 -18.70 8.44 -25.84
C ASN A 18 -18.80 6.99 -26.37
N PRO A 19 -18.27 5.94 -25.68
CA PRO A 19 -18.40 4.57 -26.17
C PRO A 19 -19.84 4.05 -25.98
N THR A 20 -20.36 3.35 -26.99
CA THR A 20 -21.66 2.65 -26.89
C THR A 20 -21.63 1.56 -25.81
N THR A 21 -22.80 1.16 -25.31
CA THR A 21 -22.90 0.08 -24.31
C THR A 21 -22.20 -1.22 -24.76
N ALA A 22 -22.32 -1.57 -26.04
CA ALA A 22 -21.61 -2.73 -26.62
C ALA A 22 -20.08 -2.53 -26.60
N ALA A 23 -19.57 -1.34 -26.94
CA ALA A 23 -18.14 -1.04 -26.85
C ALA A 23 -17.64 -1.07 -25.39
N LYS A 24 -18.41 -0.51 -24.44
CA LYS A 24 -18.13 -0.63 -22.99
C LYS A 24 -18.09 -2.10 -22.53
N PHE A 25 -18.91 -2.96 -23.11
CA PHE A 25 -18.94 -4.39 -22.81
C PHE A 25 -17.73 -5.14 -23.37
N ILE A 26 -17.32 -4.85 -24.61
CA ILE A 26 -16.06 -5.36 -25.19
C ILE A 26 -14.86 -4.98 -24.32
N HIS A 27 -14.80 -3.71 -23.86
CA HIS A 27 -13.78 -3.30 -22.89
C HIS A 27 -13.90 -4.07 -21.57
N LEU A 28 -15.10 -4.28 -21.04
CA LEU A 28 -15.30 -5.04 -19.80
C LEU A 28 -14.90 -6.51 -19.91
N ALA A 29 -15.11 -7.15 -21.06
CA ALA A 29 -14.74 -8.55 -21.29
C ALA A 29 -13.23 -8.76 -21.42
N ASN A 30 -12.52 -7.80 -22.05
CA ASN A 30 -11.09 -7.91 -22.33
C ASN A 30 -10.16 -7.51 -21.16
N ASN A 31 -10.70 -6.93 -20.09
CA ASN A 31 -9.91 -6.47 -18.93
C ASN A 31 -9.67 -7.52 -17.81
N PRO A 32 -10.69 -8.24 -17.30
CA PRO A 32 -10.52 -9.16 -16.19
C PRO A 32 -9.78 -10.43 -16.61
N LYS A 33 -9.11 -11.07 -15.65
CA LYS A 33 -8.36 -12.33 -15.84
C LYS A 33 -8.83 -13.38 -14.82
N GLY A 34 -8.58 -14.66 -15.11
CA GLY A 34 -8.94 -15.78 -14.24
C GLY A 34 -10.43 -15.81 -13.89
N SER A 35 -10.77 -16.05 -12.62
CA SER A 35 -12.15 -16.20 -12.17
C SER A 35 -13.06 -14.99 -12.42
N ALA A 36 -12.50 -13.79 -12.60
CA ALA A 36 -13.28 -12.61 -12.96
C ALA A 36 -13.67 -12.60 -14.44
N ALA A 37 -12.84 -13.15 -15.33
CA ALA A 37 -13.19 -13.33 -16.74
C ALA A 37 -14.34 -14.33 -16.91
N LEU A 38 -14.33 -15.43 -16.14
CA LEU A 38 -15.41 -16.44 -16.14
C LEU A 38 -16.78 -15.84 -15.77
N VAL A 39 -16.83 -14.79 -14.94
CA VAL A 39 -18.09 -14.09 -14.62
C VAL A 39 -18.63 -13.34 -15.84
N VAL A 40 -17.75 -12.73 -16.64
CA VAL A 40 -18.16 -11.94 -17.82
C VAL A 40 -18.46 -12.84 -19.02
N GLN A 41 -17.72 -13.94 -19.18
CA GLN A 41 -17.93 -14.94 -20.25
C GLN A 41 -19.28 -15.66 -20.18
N GLY A 42 -19.97 -15.64 -19.02
CA GLY A 42 -21.32 -16.21 -18.88
C GLY A 42 -22.43 -15.37 -19.53
N TYR A 43 -22.10 -14.23 -20.14
CA TYR A 43 -23.04 -13.31 -20.77
C TYR A 43 -22.73 -13.16 -22.26
N ASP A 44 -23.78 -13.11 -23.11
CA ASP A 44 -23.61 -12.84 -24.54
C ASP A 44 -23.21 -11.39 -24.74
N ILE A 45 -22.01 -11.18 -25.31
CA ILE A 45 -21.39 -9.88 -25.55
C ILE A 45 -22.06 -9.09 -26.68
N THR A 46 -22.85 -9.76 -27.53
CA THR A 46 -23.56 -9.14 -28.65
C THR A 46 -24.84 -8.42 -28.22
N ASP A 47 -25.41 -8.79 -27.07
CA ASP A 47 -26.57 -8.13 -26.46
C ASP A 47 -26.14 -6.97 -25.54
N PRO A 48 -26.49 -5.70 -25.86
CA PRO A 48 -26.17 -4.56 -25.01
C PRO A 48 -26.80 -4.60 -23.61
N ALA A 49 -27.93 -5.31 -23.41
CA ALA A 49 -28.59 -5.40 -22.11
C ALA A 49 -27.73 -6.15 -21.08
N ASN A 50 -26.96 -7.14 -21.53
CA ASN A 50 -26.07 -7.95 -20.70
C ASN A 50 -24.92 -7.16 -20.05
N TYR A 51 -24.54 -5.99 -20.58
CA TYR A 51 -23.47 -5.17 -20.00
C TYR A 51 -23.71 -4.84 -18.53
N HIS A 52 -24.91 -4.35 -18.20
CA HIS A 52 -25.24 -3.96 -16.83
C HIS A 52 -25.33 -5.17 -15.90
N LEU A 53 -25.82 -6.32 -16.39
CA LEU A 53 -25.88 -7.58 -15.66
C LEU A 53 -24.47 -8.11 -15.35
N ALA A 54 -23.54 -8.06 -16.30
CA ALA A 54 -22.14 -8.46 -16.12
C ALA A 54 -21.41 -7.54 -15.12
N VAL A 55 -21.62 -6.22 -15.20
CA VAL A 55 -21.13 -5.26 -14.20
C VAL A 55 -21.67 -5.59 -12.81
N GLU A 56 -22.97 -5.84 -12.67
CA GLU A 56 -23.57 -6.14 -11.38
C GLU A 56 -23.11 -7.50 -10.81
N ALA A 57 -22.92 -8.52 -11.66
CA ALA A 57 -22.38 -9.81 -11.25
C ALA A 57 -20.93 -9.71 -10.76
N LEU A 58 -20.09 -8.93 -11.44
CA LEU A 58 -18.74 -8.60 -10.96
C LEU A 58 -18.80 -7.87 -9.62
N ARG A 59 -19.69 -6.87 -9.47
CA ARG A 59 -19.87 -6.12 -8.24
C ARG A 59 -20.32 -7.05 -7.09
N ARG A 60 -21.40 -7.80 -7.27
CA ARG A 60 -21.92 -8.77 -6.30
C ARG A 60 -20.87 -9.80 -5.87
N ARG A 61 -19.96 -10.21 -6.77
CA ARG A 61 -18.90 -11.16 -6.45
C ARG A 61 -17.70 -10.54 -5.73
N TYR A 62 -17.28 -9.32 -6.10
CA TYR A 62 -15.98 -8.74 -5.72
C TYR A 62 -16.03 -7.41 -4.95
N ASP A 63 -17.15 -6.70 -4.96
CA ASP A 63 -17.45 -5.52 -4.13
C ASP A 63 -17.78 -5.97 -2.70
N ARG A 64 -16.75 -6.44 -1.98
CA ARG A 64 -16.85 -6.96 -0.62
C ARG A 64 -16.17 -5.99 0.35
N PRO A 65 -16.82 -4.88 0.74
CA PRO A 65 -16.23 -3.90 1.65
C PRO A 65 -15.87 -4.52 3.00
N GLN A 66 -16.74 -5.36 3.58
CA GLN A 66 -16.48 -6.04 4.86
C GLN A 66 -15.27 -7.01 4.80
N PHE A 67 -15.12 -7.75 3.70
CA PHE A 67 -13.94 -8.61 3.50
C PHE A 67 -12.65 -7.77 3.34
N THR A 68 -12.75 -6.65 2.63
CA THR A 68 -11.62 -5.73 2.40
C THR A 68 -11.20 -5.05 3.71
N HIS A 69 -12.17 -4.61 4.53
CA HIS A 69 -11.95 -4.08 5.87
C HIS A 69 -11.25 -5.12 6.76
N HIS A 70 -11.83 -6.31 6.92
CA HIS A 70 -11.25 -7.38 7.73
C HIS A 70 -9.85 -7.77 7.25
N PHE A 71 -9.62 -7.84 5.94
CA PHE A 71 -8.29 -8.11 5.38
C PHE A 71 -7.24 -7.07 5.79
N PHE A 72 -7.56 -5.77 5.73
CA PHE A 72 -6.61 -4.71 6.13
C PHE A 72 -6.45 -4.61 7.65
N LEU A 73 -7.50 -4.87 8.43
CA LEU A 73 -7.41 -4.97 9.88
C LEU A 73 -6.51 -6.15 10.28
N GLN A 74 -6.77 -7.35 9.75
CA GLN A 74 -5.98 -8.56 10.00
C GLN A 74 -4.52 -8.39 9.50
N LYS A 75 -4.29 -7.71 8.38
CA LYS A 75 -2.93 -7.37 7.91
C LYS A 75 -2.20 -6.45 8.89
N LEU A 76 -2.90 -5.46 9.46
CA LEU A 76 -2.35 -4.57 10.47
C LEU A 76 -2.12 -5.31 11.80
N GLU A 77 -3.00 -6.24 12.18
CA GLU A 77 -2.87 -7.08 13.37
C GLU A 77 -1.68 -8.05 13.27
N ASN A 78 -1.49 -8.68 12.10
CA ASN A 78 -0.41 -9.64 11.84
C ASN A 78 0.93 -8.99 11.46
N LEU A 79 0.99 -7.67 11.32
CA LEU A 79 2.25 -6.95 11.09
C LEU A 79 3.23 -7.27 12.23
N PRO A 80 4.48 -7.70 11.97
CA PRO A 80 5.46 -7.91 13.03
C PRO A 80 5.78 -6.58 13.74
N VAL A 81 6.34 -6.67 14.96
CA VAL A 81 6.92 -5.50 15.63
C VAL A 81 8.23 -5.17 14.94
N SER A 82 8.42 -3.91 14.57
CA SER A 82 9.66 -3.42 13.97
C SER A 82 10.86 -3.60 14.91
N SER A 83 12.04 -3.80 14.33
CA SER A 83 13.31 -3.59 15.04
C SER A 83 13.53 -2.09 15.30
N ALA A 84 14.60 -1.78 16.04
CA ALA A 84 14.99 -0.41 16.35
C ALA A 84 15.58 0.38 15.16
N SER A 85 16.05 -0.28 14.10
CA SER A 85 16.72 0.43 12.99
C SER A 85 15.75 1.34 12.23
N ALA A 86 16.25 2.49 11.78
CA ALA A 86 15.43 3.50 11.12
C ALA A 86 14.69 2.93 9.89
N SER A 87 15.40 2.14 9.07
CA SER A 87 14.89 1.43 7.90
C SER A 87 13.70 0.50 8.19
N ALA A 88 13.78 -0.32 9.23
CA ALA A 88 12.72 -1.26 9.58
C ALA A 88 11.47 -0.52 10.10
N GLN A 89 11.68 0.58 10.84
CA GLN A 89 10.58 1.42 11.31
C GLN A 89 9.92 2.16 10.15
N ARG A 90 10.70 2.65 9.17
CA ARG A 90 10.21 3.26 7.93
C ARG A 90 9.35 2.28 7.12
N ASP A 91 9.83 1.06 6.89
CA ASP A 91 9.05 0.01 6.21
C ASP A 91 7.76 -0.36 6.95
N THR A 92 7.82 -0.37 8.28
CA THR A 92 6.66 -0.62 9.15
C THR A 92 5.64 0.52 9.05
N LEU A 93 6.09 1.77 9.10
CA LEU A 93 5.23 2.95 8.96
C LEU A 93 4.57 3.02 7.57
N CYS A 94 5.31 2.76 6.49
CA CYS A 94 4.77 2.70 5.14
C CYS A 94 3.65 1.64 5.02
N GLN A 95 3.83 0.46 5.63
CA GLN A 95 2.80 -0.59 5.63
C GLN A 95 1.59 -0.22 6.50
N VAL A 96 1.80 0.42 7.64
CA VAL A 96 0.73 0.96 8.51
C VAL A 96 -0.09 2.01 7.76
N GLN A 97 0.57 3.02 7.19
CA GLN A 97 -0.07 4.11 6.44
C GLN A 97 -0.87 3.54 5.26
N ALA A 98 -0.32 2.56 4.53
CA ALA A 98 -1.05 1.87 3.46
C ALA A 98 -2.30 1.14 3.96
N CYS A 99 -2.27 0.48 5.12
CA CYS A 99 -3.46 -0.18 5.68
C CYS A 99 -4.50 0.84 6.15
N ILE A 100 -4.08 1.90 6.86
CA ILE A 100 -4.97 2.95 7.35
C ILE A 100 -5.60 3.75 6.21
N LEU A 101 -4.88 4.00 5.11
CA LEU A 101 -5.43 4.60 3.90
C LEU A 101 -6.58 3.76 3.32
N GLN A 102 -6.48 2.43 3.34
CA GLN A 102 -7.52 1.55 2.79
C GLN A 102 -8.70 1.38 3.76
N LEU A 103 -8.46 1.34 5.08
CA LEU A 103 -9.51 1.36 6.09
C LEU A 103 -10.32 2.67 6.06
N ASN A 104 -9.65 3.83 5.88
CA ASN A 104 -10.31 5.14 5.72
C ASN A 104 -11.23 5.27 4.49
N ARG A 105 -11.18 4.32 3.53
CA ARG A 105 -12.13 4.25 2.41
C ARG A 105 -13.46 3.58 2.80
N LEU A 106 -13.51 2.95 3.98
CA LEU A 106 -14.58 2.07 4.44
C LEU A 106 -15.18 2.52 5.79
N GLU A 107 -14.38 3.15 6.65
CA GLU A 107 -14.79 3.70 7.95
C GLU A 107 -14.00 4.99 8.28
N ASP A 108 -14.44 5.78 9.27
CA ASP A 108 -13.62 6.87 9.82
C ASP A 108 -12.66 6.34 10.90
N THR A 109 -11.37 6.20 10.57
CA THR A 109 -10.36 5.77 11.55
C THR A 109 -9.82 6.91 12.42
N SER A 110 -10.20 8.17 12.15
CA SER A 110 -9.50 9.37 12.63
C SER A 110 -9.41 9.50 14.15
N THR A 111 -10.38 8.94 14.88
CA THR A 111 -10.45 8.97 16.35
C THR A 111 -10.25 7.59 17.00
N SER A 112 -10.05 6.53 16.22
CA SER A 112 -10.02 5.15 16.71
C SER A 112 -8.86 4.89 17.67
N LEU A 113 -9.15 4.86 18.98
CA LEU A 113 -8.18 4.55 20.03
C LEU A 113 -7.65 3.12 19.94
N ALA A 114 -8.49 2.17 19.50
CA ALA A 114 -8.10 0.78 19.30
C ALA A 114 -7.05 0.64 18.19
N LEU A 115 -7.28 1.27 17.02
CA LEU A 115 -6.30 1.29 15.94
C LEU A 115 -5.01 2.03 16.34
N LYS A 116 -5.10 3.19 17.00
CA LYS A 116 -3.90 3.89 17.50
C LYS A 116 -3.08 3.02 18.47
N LYS A 117 -3.74 2.27 19.36
CA LYS A 117 -3.06 1.31 20.26
C LYS A 117 -2.42 0.16 19.49
N LEU A 118 -3.14 -0.43 18.52
CA LEU A 118 -2.62 -1.52 17.69
C LEU A 118 -1.37 -1.09 16.90
N ILE A 119 -1.42 0.07 16.26
CA ILE A 119 -0.30 0.65 15.49
C ILE A 119 0.88 0.94 16.41
N ARG A 120 0.66 1.61 17.55
CA ARG A 120 1.72 1.93 18.52
C ARG A 120 2.49 0.68 18.94
N ASN A 121 1.80 -0.44 19.14
CA ASN A 121 2.42 -1.72 19.50
C ASN A 121 3.29 -2.35 18.38
N LYS A 122 3.29 -1.81 17.15
CA LYS A 122 4.17 -2.26 16.05
C LYS A 122 5.54 -1.60 16.04
N PHE A 123 5.76 -0.58 16.87
CA PHE A 123 7.03 0.13 16.95
C PHE A 123 7.82 -0.22 18.22
N PRO A 124 9.15 -0.03 18.24
CA PRO A 124 9.99 -0.23 19.42
C PRO A 124 9.56 0.65 20.60
N ARG A 125 9.86 0.21 21.82
CA ARG A 125 9.47 0.92 23.05
C ARG A 125 9.96 2.37 23.10
N GLU A 126 11.13 2.65 22.53
CA GLU A 126 11.69 4.00 22.43
C GLU A 126 10.81 4.93 21.58
N THR A 127 10.50 4.52 20.35
CA THR A 127 9.56 5.19 19.44
C THR A 127 8.19 5.39 20.08
N GLN A 128 7.65 4.37 20.76
CA GLN A 128 6.39 4.50 21.49
C GLN A 128 6.45 5.58 22.57
N LEU A 129 7.58 5.69 23.29
CA LEU A 129 7.76 6.68 24.35
C LEU A 129 7.92 8.10 23.79
N GLU A 130 8.68 8.31 22.71
CA GLU A 130 8.85 9.66 22.16
C GLU A 130 7.57 10.16 21.50
N VAL A 131 6.86 9.34 20.73
CA VAL A 131 5.56 9.73 20.16
C VAL A 131 4.53 10.05 21.26
N ASN A 132 4.54 9.32 22.38
CA ASN A 132 3.69 9.65 23.53
C ASN A 132 4.12 10.97 24.22
N ARG A 133 5.42 11.29 24.27
CA ARG A 133 5.92 12.59 24.76
C ARG A 133 5.52 13.72 23.83
N MET A 134 5.58 13.52 22.51
CA MET A 134 5.13 14.50 21.52
C MET A 134 3.62 14.78 21.64
N GLU A 135 2.79 13.74 21.76
CA GLU A 135 1.34 13.87 22.03
C GLU A 135 1.10 14.67 23.32
N HIS A 136 1.79 14.33 24.41
CA HIS A 136 1.68 15.05 25.69
C HIS A 136 2.14 16.52 25.61
N ARG A 137 3.29 16.80 24.98
CA ARG A 137 3.82 18.17 24.78
C ARG A 137 2.87 19.05 23.97
N SER A 138 2.06 18.45 23.08
CA SER A 138 1.08 19.19 22.27
C SER A 138 -0.16 19.67 23.06
N GLY A 139 -0.35 19.19 24.30
CA GLY A 139 -1.46 19.58 25.16
C GLY A 139 -2.84 19.09 24.71
N ARG A 140 -2.92 18.23 23.69
CA ARG A 140 -4.18 17.75 23.10
C ARG A 140 -4.09 16.28 22.67
N ILE A 141 -5.25 15.62 22.58
CA ILE A 141 -5.35 14.26 22.05
C ILE A 141 -5.16 14.30 20.54
N TRP A 142 -4.26 13.47 20.01
CA TRP A 142 -3.97 13.41 18.58
C TRP A 142 -4.99 12.59 17.81
N LYS A 143 -5.38 13.06 16.63
CA LYS A 143 -6.08 12.24 15.62
C LYS A 143 -5.11 11.24 14.99
N MET A 144 -5.65 10.23 14.30
CA MET A 144 -4.87 9.22 13.58
C MET A 144 -3.81 9.83 12.66
N SER A 145 -4.16 10.88 11.90
CA SER A 145 -3.23 11.60 11.03
C SER A 145 -2.05 12.20 11.79
N GLU A 146 -2.30 12.79 12.95
CA GLU A 146 -1.29 13.49 13.77
C GLU A 146 -0.37 12.50 14.46
N PHE A 147 -0.93 11.37 14.91
CA PHE A 147 -0.18 10.24 15.42
C PHE A 147 0.72 9.56 14.35
N LEU A 148 0.24 9.45 13.11
CA LEU A 148 1.06 8.95 11.99
C LEU A 148 2.15 9.95 11.57
N VAL A 149 1.92 11.25 11.70
CA VAL A 149 2.94 12.29 11.48
C VAL A 149 4.01 12.26 12.58
N GLY A 150 3.64 12.16 13.86
CA GLY A 150 4.63 12.08 14.94
C GLY A 150 5.49 10.80 14.88
N LEU A 151 4.95 9.70 14.34
CA LEU A 151 5.76 8.52 13.97
C LEU A 151 6.74 8.82 12.83
N ASP A 152 6.27 9.53 11.79
CA ASP A 152 7.09 9.92 10.63
C ASP A 152 8.26 10.82 11.03
N ASP A 153 7.98 11.86 11.83
CA ASP A 153 8.94 12.84 12.34
C ASP A 153 10.06 12.15 13.14
N PHE A 154 9.71 11.28 14.10
CA PHE A 154 10.69 10.57 14.92
C PHE A 154 11.50 9.55 14.11
N ILE A 155 10.88 8.83 13.17
CA ILE A 155 11.62 7.92 12.29
C ILE A 155 12.59 8.72 11.40
N GLN A 156 12.22 9.92 10.96
CA GLN A 156 13.12 10.82 10.22
C GLN A 156 14.29 11.32 11.08
N GLU A 157 14.14 11.45 12.40
CA GLU A 157 15.26 11.72 13.31
C GLU A 157 16.23 10.53 13.40
N LEU A 158 15.71 9.30 13.47
CA LEU A 158 16.54 8.08 13.42
C LEU A 158 17.28 7.93 12.09
N GLU A 159 16.63 8.22 10.96
CA GLU A 159 17.26 8.20 9.63
C GLU A 159 18.44 9.19 9.55
N LYS A 160 18.27 10.41 10.08
CA LYS A 160 19.36 11.42 10.15
C LYS A 160 20.52 10.97 11.05
N LEU A 161 20.24 10.26 12.14
CA LEU A 161 21.26 9.71 13.03
C LEU A 161 22.08 8.62 12.32
N ASP A 162 21.41 7.65 11.67
CA ASP A 162 22.05 6.60 10.89
C ASP A 162 22.91 7.20 9.74
N ASP A 163 22.39 8.18 8.99
CA ASP A 163 23.12 8.91 7.94
C ASP A 163 24.39 9.61 8.48
N SER A 164 24.28 10.24 9.66
CA SER A 164 25.42 10.92 10.31
C SER A 164 26.48 9.97 10.87
N ALA A 165 26.10 8.72 11.15
CA ALA A 165 26.97 7.69 11.69
C ALA A 165 27.79 6.97 10.60
N VAL A 166 27.40 7.09 9.31
CA VAL A 166 28.21 6.59 8.18
C VAL A 166 29.52 7.40 8.12
N PRO A 167 30.70 6.78 8.37
CA PRO A 167 31.95 7.50 8.28
C PRO A 167 32.15 7.96 6.84
N ALA A 168 32.35 9.26 6.63
CA ALA A 168 32.70 9.80 5.32
C ALA A 168 33.85 8.97 4.73
N VAL A 169 33.56 8.26 3.63
CA VAL A 169 34.48 7.28 3.03
C VAL A 169 35.83 7.97 2.83
N ARG A 170 36.83 7.57 3.64
CA ARG A 170 38.21 7.98 3.43
C ARG A 170 38.59 7.47 2.06
N LYS A 171 38.60 8.37 1.07
CA LYS A 171 39.21 8.14 -0.24
C LYS A 171 40.72 7.95 0.00
N THR A 172 41.11 6.74 0.35
CA THR A 172 42.49 6.28 0.18
C THR A 172 42.76 6.32 -1.31
N ILE A 173 43.44 7.37 -1.75
CA ILE A 173 43.95 7.53 -3.11
C ILE A 173 45.10 6.53 -3.29
N GLY A 174 44.74 5.25 -3.44
CA GLY A 174 45.62 4.22 -3.96
C GLY A 174 45.72 4.37 -5.48
N ARG A 175 46.94 4.54 -5.99
CA ARG A 175 47.21 4.63 -7.42
C ARG A 175 46.74 3.37 -8.17
N PRO A 176 46.36 3.47 -9.46
CA PRO A 176 45.87 2.34 -10.21
C PRO A 176 47.00 1.34 -10.50
N ALA A 177 46.78 0.08 -10.16
CA ALA A 177 47.55 -1.04 -10.68
C ALA A 177 46.73 -1.70 -11.80
N VAL A 178 47.14 -1.49 -13.04
CA VAL A 178 46.66 -2.23 -14.21
C VAL A 178 47.29 -3.63 -14.13
N GLN A 179 46.49 -4.70 -14.03
CA GLN A 179 46.61 -5.94 -14.84
C GLN A 179 45.52 -6.97 -14.47
N HIS A 180 45.23 -7.88 -15.43
CA HIS A 180 44.48 -9.14 -15.28
C HIS A 180 42.98 -9.09 -14.98
N LEU A 181 42.20 -8.85 -16.03
CA LEU A 181 41.01 -9.67 -16.33
C LEU A 181 41.09 -10.16 -17.78
N CYS A 182 41.88 -11.20 -18.00
CA CYS A 182 41.61 -12.17 -19.07
C CYS A 182 40.87 -13.36 -18.44
N ASP A 183 40.06 -14.02 -19.26
CA ASP A 183 39.59 -15.39 -19.07
C ASP A 183 38.60 -15.67 -17.92
N PHE A 184 37.33 -15.36 -18.17
CA PHE A 184 36.32 -16.42 -18.10
C PHE A 184 35.29 -16.26 -19.24
N MET A 185 35.55 -16.93 -20.36
CA MET A 185 34.72 -16.91 -21.56
C MET A 185 33.58 -17.95 -21.49
N SER A 186 32.36 -17.46 -21.73
CA SER A 186 31.39 -18.01 -22.70
C SER A 186 30.58 -19.30 -22.39
N VAL A 187 29.40 -19.36 -23.05
CA VAL A 187 28.48 -20.52 -23.28
C VAL A 187 27.95 -21.29 -22.05
N VAL A 188 26.76 -21.92 -22.00
CA VAL A 188 25.52 -21.95 -22.82
C VAL A 188 24.34 -21.94 -21.81
N TRP A 189 23.09 -21.62 -22.15
CA TRP A 189 22.49 -21.28 -23.46
C TRP A 189 22.10 -19.81 -23.50
#